data_AF-A0A0T9M9Q9-F1
#
_entry.id   AF-A0A0T9M9Q9-F1
#
_cell.length_a   1.000
_cell.length_b   1.000
_cell.length_c   1.000
_cell.angle_alpha   90.00
_cell.angle_beta   90.00
_cell.angle_gamma   90.00
#
_symmetry.space_group_name_H-M   'P 1'
#
loop_
_entity.id
_entity.type
_entity.pdbx_description
1 polymer ?
#
loop_
_entity_poly.entity_id
_entity_poly.type
_entity_poly.pdbx_seq_one_letter_code
_entity_poly.pdbx_strand_id
1 'polypeptide(L)'
;MNYLEAQYGIALLLVLSIILLMSGMAFTSNYYWSDMYALFDINERRRSQQWILLENENEMSKKIISEVLNSKERSNDLAWIFSYPRSIKINESHVYYRMVDKTSCFNIYSLNNNLCKNKTQPYSWRVFKSLLIGAGGATSDVNNILNDITSFLKRNCCEELNANIKATSVSSIKFDGFKNNLANYLSSHDYELLLKIVPLICTRNDNALLINVNALEVQQSKLIQAMFMNIISEEDIINTILAKPVNGWGSKESFFASILSNSMIAIDDIQKVKEVVMSSFSTDEYFITLDFWLDDKNEYYHLTNYLHVKDEEITVLQRRYGIGEPYDE
;
A
#
# COMPACT_ATOMS: atom_id res chain seq x y z
N MET A 1 -44.45 -45.39 -59.33
CA MET A 1 -43.99 -44.14 -58.68
C MET A 1 -43.43 -44.55 -57.33
N ASN A 2 -42.13 -44.32 -57.14
CA ASN A 2 -41.20 -45.28 -56.53
C ASN A 2 -41.18 -45.26 -54.99
N TYR A 3 -41.61 -46.36 -54.36
CA TYR A 3 -41.45 -46.60 -52.92
C TYR A 3 -39.97 -46.61 -52.50
N LEU A 4 -39.07 -46.96 -53.43
CA LEU A 4 -37.62 -46.90 -53.26
C LEU A 4 -37.11 -45.44 -53.13
N GLU A 5 -37.58 -44.50 -53.94
CA GLU A 5 -37.14 -43.08 -53.90
C GLU A 5 -37.50 -42.39 -52.57
N ALA A 6 -38.66 -42.69 -52.01
CA ALA A 6 -39.08 -42.16 -50.70
C ALA A 6 -38.21 -42.71 -49.54
N GLN A 7 -37.80 -43.99 -49.60
CA GLN A 7 -36.90 -44.58 -48.61
C GLN A 7 -35.48 -44.01 -48.71
N TYR A 8 -34.97 -43.76 -49.92
CA TYR A 8 -33.68 -43.09 -50.11
C TYR A 8 -33.69 -41.64 -49.59
N GLY A 9 -34.80 -40.91 -49.74
CA GLY A 9 -34.93 -39.54 -49.21
C GLY A 9 -34.90 -39.45 -47.68
N ILE A 10 -35.57 -40.37 -46.99
CA ILE A 10 -35.57 -40.42 -45.51
C ILE A 10 -34.20 -40.86 -44.98
N ALA A 11 -33.58 -41.86 -45.60
CA ALA A 11 -32.24 -42.29 -45.23
C ALA A 11 -31.20 -41.18 -45.43
N LEU A 12 -31.29 -40.42 -46.53
CA LEU A 12 -30.43 -39.27 -46.80
C LEU A 12 -30.61 -38.18 -45.73
N LEU A 13 -31.85 -37.85 -45.36
CA LEU A 13 -32.14 -36.86 -44.30
C LEU A 13 -31.57 -37.28 -42.94
N LEU A 14 -31.67 -38.57 -42.60
CA LEU A 14 -31.08 -39.10 -41.36
C LEU A 14 -29.56 -38.96 -41.37
N VAL A 15 -28.91 -39.33 -42.47
CA VAL A 15 -27.45 -39.18 -42.62
C VAL A 15 -27.03 -37.72 -42.54
N LEU A 16 -27.76 -36.83 -43.20
CA LEU A 16 -27.46 -35.38 -43.20
C LEU A 16 -27.67 -34.76 -41.81
N SER A 17 -28.68 -35.21 -41.07
CA SER A 17 -28.93 -34.82 -39.68
C SER A 17 -27.81 -35.30 -38.74
N ILE A 18 -27.35 -36.55 -38.91
CA ILE A 18 -26.22 -37.09 -38.15
C ILE A 18 -24.93 -36.32 -38.46
N ILE A 19 -24.67 -36.02 -39.74
CA ILE A 19 -23.50 -35.22 -40.15
C ILE A 19 -23.57 -33.81 -39.57
N LEU A 20 -24.75 -33.17 -39.57
CA LEU A 20 -24.95 -31.85 -38.97
C LEU A 20 -24.62 -31.88 -37.47
N LEU A 21 -25.11 -32.89 -36.74
CA LEU A 21 -24.82 -33.07 -35.31
C LEU A 21 -23.33 -33.33 -35.05
N MET A 22 -22.71 -34.21 -35.83
CA MET A 22 -21.27 -34.51 -35.70
C MET A 22 -20.42 -33.28 -36.03
N SER A 23 -20.78 -32.52 -37.05
CA SER A 23 -20.10 -31.26 -37.41
C SER A 23 -20.29 -30.20 -36.32
N GLY A 24 -21.47 -30.12 -35.72
CA GLY A 24 -21.75 -29.23 -34.59
C GLY A 24 -20.89 -29.58 -33.38
N MET A 25 -20.80 -30.87 -33.01
CA MET A 25 -19.96 -31.35 -31.92
C MET A 25 -18.47 -31.15 -32.17
N ALA A 26 -18.01 -31.38 -33.40
CA ALA A 26 -16.60 -31.17 -33.77
C ALA A 26 -16.23 -29.69 -33.72
N PHE A 27 -17.11 -28.80 -34.20
CA PHE A 27 -16.90 -27.36 -34.17
C PHE A 27 -16.84 -26.84 -32.73
N THR A 28 -17.79 -27.23 -31.88
CA THR A 28 -17.77 -26.82 -30.46
C THR A 28 -16.55 -27.38 -29.74
N SER A 29 -16.17 -28.63 -29.99
CA SER A 29 -14.96 -29.20 -29.40
C SER A 29 -13.71 -28.44 -29.80
N ASN A 30 -13.54 -28.08 -31.08
CA ASN A 30 -12.39 -27.29 -31.54
C ASN A 30 -12.35 -25.91 -30.89
N TYR A 31 -13.50 -25.26 -30.74
CA TYR A 31 -13.60 -23.98 -30.05
C TYR A 31 -13.15 -24.10 -28.59
N TYR A 32 -13.67 -25.09 -27.85
CA TYR A 32 -13.27 -25.37 -26.47
C TYR A 32 -11.78 -25.71 -26.33
N TRP A 33 -11.21 -26.47 -27.28
CA TRP A 33 -9.78 -26.77 -27.27
C TRP A 33 -8.94 -25.52 -27.50
N SER A 34 -9.33 -24.65 -28.44
CA SER A 34 -8.64 -23.39 -28.69
C SER A 34 -8.61 -22.49 -27.45
N ASP A 35 -9.76 -22.31 -26.80
CA ASP A 35 -9.86 -21.53 -25.56
C ASP A 35 -9.02 -22.16 -24.44
N MET A 36 -9.05 -23.48 -24.32
CA MET A 36 -8.26 -24.21 -23.33
C MET A 36 -6.76 -24.05 -23.56
N TYR A 37 -6.29 -24.14 -24.81
CA TYR A 37 -4.88 -23.90 -25.14
C TYR A 37 -4.45 -22.47 -24.83
N ALA A 38 -5.29 -21.48 -25.14
CA ALA A 38 -5.00 -20.08 -24.79
C ALA A 38 -4.88 -19.89 -23.27
N LEU A 39 -5.76 -20.51 -22.47
CA LEU A 39 -5.67 -20.48 -21.01
C LEU A 39 -4.41 -21.17 -20.48
N PHE A 40 -3.98 -22.28 -21.09
CA PHE A 40 -2.75 -22.96 -20.71
C PHE A 40 -1.52 -22.11 -20.98
N ASP A 41 -1.42 -21.53 -22.17
CA ASP A 41 -0.31 -20.66 -22.57
C ASP A 41 -0.17 -19.45 -21.62
N ILE A 42 -1.28 -18.78 -21.31
CA ILE A 42 -1.31 -17.66 -20.35
C ILE A 42 -0.84 -18.12 -18.96
N ASN A 43 -1.32 -19.27 -18.48
CA ASN A 43 -0.94 -19.77 -17.15
C ASN A 43 0.52 -20.21 -17.08
N GLU A 44 1.05 -20.83 -18.13
CA GLU A 44 2.45 -21.20 -18.23
C GLU A 44 3.34 -19.96 -18.22
N ARG A 45 3.02 -18.96 -19.05
CA ARG A 45 3.74 -17.68 -19.11
C ARG A 45 3.76 -16.99 -17.75
N ARG A 46 2.60 -16.86 -17.09
CA ARG A 46 2.50 -16.26 -15.75
C ARG A 46 3.36 -16.99 -14.72
N ARG A 47 3.36 -18.33 -14.73
CA ARG A 47 4.22 -19.12 -13.84
C ARG A 47 5.69 -18.88 -14.14
N SER A 48 6.08 -18.83 -15.41
CA SER A 48 7.47 -18.54 -15.79
C SER A 48 7.91 -17.17 -15.28
N GLN A 49 7.11 -16.13 -15.49
CA GLN A 49 7.39 -14.77 -15.01
C GLN A 49 7.48 -14.72 -13.48
N GLN A 50 6.56 -15.40 -12.78
CA GLN A 50 6.59 -15.51 -11.32
C GLN A 50 7.90 -16.12 -10.83
N TRP A 51 8.35 -17.23 -11.44
CA TRP A 51 9.59 -17.90 -11.06
C TRP A 51 10.81 -17.01 -11.27
N ILE A 52 10.89 -16.30 -12.40
CA ILE A 52 11.99 -15.37 -12.70
C ILE A 52 12.07 -14.27 -11.64
N LEU A 53 10.93 -13.64 -11.27
CA LEU A 53 10.94 -12.58 -10.25
C LEU A 53 11.33 -13.11 -8.87
N LEU A 54 10.84 -14.30 -8.49
CA LEU A 54 11.16 -14.92 -7.20
C LEU A 54 12.62 -15.35 -7.08
N GLU A 55 13.19 -15.88 -8.15
CA GLU A 55 14.60 -16.28 -8.19
C GLU A 55 15.53 -15.10 -7.90
N ASN A 56 15.20 -13.93 -8.45
CA ASN A 56 16.04 -12.73 -8.37
C ASN A 56 15.66 -11.80 -7.20
N GLU A 57 14.57 -12.07 -6.48
CA GLU A 57 13.96 -11.18 -5.46
C GLU A 57 14.97 -10.65 -4.44
N ASN A 58 15.74 -11.56 -3.84
CA ASN A 58 16.64 -11.25 -2.74
C ASN A 58 17.81 -10.39 -3.20
N GLU A 59 18.40 -10.71 -4.36
CA GLU A 59 19.50 -9.94 -4.93
C GLU A 59 19.04 -8.55 -5.38
N MET A 60 17.89 -8.49 -6.08
CA MET A 60 17.28 -7.22 -6.48
C MET A 60 16.99 -6.34 -5.27
N SER A 61 16.29 -6.87 -4.26
CA SER A 61 15.91 -6.12 -3.06
C SER A 61 17.14 -5.62 -2.32
N LYS A 62 18.18 -6.44 -2.14
CA LYS A 62 19.42 -6.01 -1.49
C LYS A 62 20.13 -4.90 -2.26
N LYS A 63 20.28 -5.05 -3.58
CA LYS A 63 20.94 -4.04 -4.41
C LYS A 63 20.18 -2.71 -4.39
N ILE A 64 18.86 -2.76 -4.57
CA ILE A 64 17.98 -1.59 -4.55
C ILE A 64 18.01 -0.89 -3.18
N ILE A 65 17.85 -1.64 -2.08
CA ILE A 65 17.85 -1.04 -0.75
C ILE A 65 19.25 -0.55 -0.34
N SER A 66 20.32 -1.21 -0.77
CA SER A 66 21.68 -0.69 -0.52
C SER A 66 21.91 0.67 -1.18
N GLU A 67 21.33 0.90 -2.38
CA GLU A 67 21.35 2.22 -3.02
C GLU A 67 20.61 3.27 -2.18
N VAL A 68 19.44 2.91 -1.63
CA VAL A 68 18.68 3.79 -0.71
C VAL A 68 19.48 4.11 0.55
N LEU A 69 20.06 3.11 1.20
CA LEU A 69 20.82 3.29 2.44
C LEU A 69 22.11 4.10 2.21
N ASN A 70 22.79 3.90 1.08
CA ASN A 70 23.98 4.67 0.71
C ASN A 70 23.64 6.07 0.21
N SER A 71 22.44 6.28 -0.36
CA SER A 71 21.96 7.61 -0.75
C SER A 71 21.68 8.53 0.44
N LYS A 72 21.83 8.03 1.69
CA LYS A 72 21.98 8.88 2.88
C LYS A 72 23.08 9.95 2.71
N GLU A 73 24.03 9.78 1.78
CA GLU A 73 25.05 10.78 1.45
C GLU A 73 24.59 11.90 0.48
N ARG A 74 23.38 11.82 -0.10
CA ARG A 74 22.85 12.82 -1.05
C ARG A 74 21.33 12.97 -0.92
N SER A 75 20.85 13.97 -0.20
CA SER A 75 19.43 14.19 0.16
C SER A 75 18.48 14.42 -1.01
N ASN A 76 18.96 15.01 -2.11
CA ASN A 76 18.20 15.11 -3.35
C ASN A 76 17.96 13.73 -3.96
N ASP A 77 18.70 12.70 -3.52
CA ASP A 77 18.68 11.41 -4.17
C ASP A 77 17.46 10.54 -3.83
N LEU A 78 16.95 10.67 -2.61
CA LEU A 78 15.85 9.82 -2.14
C LEU A 78 14.54 10.13 -2.89
N ALA A 79 14.22 11.40 -3.13
CA ALA A 79 12.99 11.77 -3.84
C ALA A 79 12.95 11.22 -5.27
N TRP A 80 14.06 11.25 -6.03
CA TRP A 80 14.10 10.63 -7.37
C TRP A 80 14.10 9.10 -7.33
N ILE A 81 14.47 8.46 -6.21
CA ILE A 81 14.32 7.01 -6.00
C ILE A 81 12.86 6.59 -5.90
N PHE A 82 12.01 7.40 -5.30
CA PHE A 82 10.58 7.08 -5.16
C PHE A 82 9.71 7.62 -6.33
N SER A 83 10.26 8.46 -7.21
CA SER A 83 9.45 9.19 -8.20
C SER A 83 9.12 8.39 -9.48
N TYR A 84 10.04 7.57 -9.99
CA TYR A 84 9.89 6.96 -11.31
C TYR A 84 10.20 5.46 -11.30
N PRO A 85 9.53 4.67 -12.18
CA PRO A 85 9.97 3.32 -12.52
C PRO A 85 11.43 3.29 -12.94
N ARG A 86 12.12 2.23 -12.57
CA ARG A 86 13.52 1.98 -12.92
C ARG A 86 13.67 0.59 -13.44
N SER A 87 14.80 0.29 -14.07
CA SER A 87 15.16 -1.06 -14.45
C SER A 87 16.44 -1.50 -13.77
N ILE A 88 16.48 -2.78 -13.44
CA ILE A 88 17.66 -3.48 -12.98
C ILE A 88 17.85 -4.70 -13.87
N LYS A 89 19.09 -4.89 -14.32
CA LYS A 89 19.49 -6.12 -14.99
C LYS A 89 20.07 -7.07 -13.95
N ILE A 90 19.46 -8.24 -13.79
CA ILE A 90 20.01 -9.36 -13.02
C ILE A 90 20.04 -10.58 -13.95
N ASN A 91 21.22 -11.19 -14.08
CA ASN A 91 21.50 -12.22 -15.07
C ASN A 91 21.15 -11.75 -16.49
N GLU A 92 20.27 -12.47 -17.19
CA GLU A 92 19.77 -12.11 -18.53
C GLU A 92 18.42 -11.37 -18.47
N SER A 93 17.82 -11.25 -17.29
CA SER A 93 16.50 -10.66 -17.10
C SER A 93 16.60 -9.16 -16.86
N HIS A 94 15.85 -8.40 -17.67
CA HIS A 94 15.58 -7.00 -17.44
C HIS A 94 14.31 -6.89 -16.61
N VAL A 95 14.45 -6.44 -15.36
CA VAL A 95 13.33 -6.30 -14.41
C VAL A 95 13.12 -4.82 -14.17
N TYR A 96 11.89 -4.36 -14.37
CA TYR A 96 11.49 -3.04 -13.94
C TYR A 96 11.01 -3.07 -12.51
N TYR A 97 11.21 -1.98 -11.79
CA TYR A 97 10.74 -1.83 -10.44
C TYR A 97 10.32 -0.41 -10.12
N ARG A 98 9.40 -0.30 -9.16
CA ARG A 98 9.04 0.97 -8.54
C ARG A 98 9.06 0.82 -7.03
N MET A 99 9.60 1.84 -6.37
CA MET A 99 9.65 1.92 -4.93
C MET A 99 8.64 2.95 -4.42
N VAL A 100 7.96 2.64 -3.32
CA VAL A 100 7.06 3.58 -2.65
C VAL A 100 7.38 3.58 -1.16
N ASP A 101 7.72 4.75 -0.61
CA ASP A 101 7.84 4.91 0.84
C ASP A 101 6.48 4.75 1.51
N LYS A 102 6.44 3.93 2.57
CA LYS A 102 5.29 3.73 3.46
C LYS A 102 5.63 4.12 4.91
N THR A 103 6.75 4.80 5.11
CA THR A 103 7.21 5.25 6.42
C THR A 103 6.69 6.64 6.74
N SER A 104 6.82 7.59 5.81
CA SER A 104 6.56 9.02 6.06
C SER A 104 5.08 9.37 5.88
N CYS A 105 4.20 8.59 6.50
CA CYS A 105 2.76 8.75 6.38
C CYS A 105 2.07 8.30 7.66
N PHE A 106 0.86 8.81 7.92
CA PHE A 106 0.06 8.38 9.04
C PHE A 106 -0.42 6.95 8.79
N ASN A 107 0.19 5.98 9.45
CA ASN A 107 -0.28 4.60 9.41
C ASN A 107 -1.65 4.52 10.09
N ILE A 108 -2.69 4.26 9.31
CA ILE A 108 -4.06 4.17 9.83
C ILE A 108 -4.23 3.06 10.87
N TYR A 109 -3.42 1.99 10.79
CA TYR A 109 -3.43 0.92 11.78
C TYR A 109 -2.85 1.33 13.13
N SER A 110 -2.17 2.48 13.21
CA SER A 110 -1.77 3.04 14.51
C SER A 110 -2.95 3.45 15.39
N LEU A 111 -4.16 3.59 14.82
CA LEU A 111 -5.41 3.78 15.57
C LEU A 111 -5.87 2.50 16.26
N ASN A 112 -5.46 1.34 15.74
CA ASN A 112 -5.82 0.02 16.24
C ASN A 112 -4.95 -0.38 17.43
N ASN A 113 -5.22 0.19 18.60
CA ASN A 113 -4.69 -0.31 19.86
C ASN A 113 -5.85 -0.68 20.78
N ASN A 114 -5.95 -1.97 21.14
CA ASN A 114 -6.71 -2.54 22.25
C ASN A 114 -7.98 -1.76 22.68
N LEU A 115 -8.78 -1.25 21.73
CA LEU A 115 -10.04 -0.55 22.03
C LEU A 115 -11.01 -1.49 22.76
N CYS A 116 -10.87 -2.80 22.55
CA CYS A 116 -11.58 -3.86 23.28
C CYS A 116 -11.13 -4.06 24.73
N LYS A 117 -9.93 -3.59 25.12
CA LYS A 117 -9.42 -3.75 26.49
C LYS A 117 -9.63 -2.50 27.34
N ASN A 118 -10.48 -1.55 26.91
CA ASN A 118 -10.72 -0.26 27.58
C ASN A 118 -9.42 0.47 27.95
N LYS A 119 -8.37 0.33 27.13
CA LYS A 119 -7.12 1.06 27.32
C LYS A 119 -7.29 2.50 26.83
N THR A 120 -6.49 3.39 27.40
CA THR A 120 -6.37 4.79 26.98
C THR A 120 -6.08 4.86 25.48
N GLN A 121 -6.76 5.79 24.77
CA GLN A 121 -6.52 6.01 23.35
C GLN A 121 -5.04 6.34 23.10
N PRO A 122 -4.37 5.68 22.14
CA PRO A 122 -2.98 5.99 21.82
C PRO A 122 -2.84 7.41 21.25
N TYR A 123 -1.62 7.93 21.31
CA TYR A 123 -1.30 9.28 20.84
C TYR A 123 -1.68 9.50 19.36
N SER A 124 -1.62 8.45 18.54
CA SER A 124 -2.07 8.43 17.14
C SER A 124 -3.51 8.95 16.96
N TRP A 125 -4.43 8.74 17.92
CA TRP A 125 -5.77 9.32 17.87
C TRP A 125 -5.77 10.85 17.97
N ARG A 126 -4.88 11.40 18.80
CA ARG A 126 -4.73 12.85 18.92
C ARG A 126 -4.14 13.43 17.64
N VAL A 127 -3.13 12.76 17.07
CA VAL A 127 -2.53 13.17 15.80
C VAL A 127 -3.56 13.14 14.67
N PHE A 128 -4.33 12.05 14.54
CA PHE A 128 -5.37 11.95 13.51
C PHE A 128 -6.46 13.03 13.68
N LYS A 129 -6.87 13.30 14.92
CA LYS A 129 -7.78 14.42 15.22
C LYS A 129 -7.19 15.77 14.78
N SER A 130 -5.94 16.05 15.14
CA SER A 130 -5.26 17.29 14.76
C SER A 130 -5.08 17.41 13.25
N LEU A 131 -4.89 16.29 12.55
CA LEU A 131 -4.78 16.24 11.09
C LEU A 131 -6.08 16.67 10.40
N LEU A 132 -7.22 16.15 10.87
CA LEU A 132 -8.54 16.53 10.37
C LEU A 132 -8.85 18.01 10.66
N ILE A 133 -8.51 18.50 11.86
CA ILE A 133 -8.67 19.92 12.22
C ILE A 133 -7.77 20.80 11.32
N GLY A 134 -6.50 20.40 11.12
CA GLY A 134 -5.55 21.11 10.26
C GLY A 134 -5.95 21.12 8.78
N ALA A 135 -6.74 20.14 8.34
CA ALA A 135 -7.36 20.10 7.01
C ALA A 135 -8.60 21.01 6.86
N GLY A 136 -8.96 21.75 7.92
CA GLY A 136 -10.10 22.67 7.95
C GLY A 136 -11.40 22.04 8.46
N GLY A 137 -11.33 20.90 9.14
CA GLY A 137 -12.50 20.24 9.73
C GLY A 137 -13.05 20.97 10.96
N ALA A 138 -14.36 21.19 11.00
CA ALA A 138 -15.02 21.71 12.20
C ALA A 138 -15.02 20.66 13.32
N THR A 139 -14.95 21.10 14.58
CA THR A 139 -14.87 20.20 15.75
C THR A 139 -16.01 19.17 15.80
N SER A 140 -17.22 19.54 15.36
CA SER A 140 -18.36 18.61 15.26
C SER A 140 -18.06 17.45 14.30
N ASP A 141 -17.65 17.79 13.09
CA ASP A 141 -17.46 16.86 11.97
C ASP A 141 -16.29 15.92 12.29
N VAL A 142 -15.21 16.49 12.83
CA VAL A 142 -14.06 15.72 13.31
C VAL A 142 -14.49 14.73 14.39
N ASN A 143 -15.29 15.14 15.36
CA ASN A 143 -15.76 14.22 16.41
C ASN A 143 -16.69 13.13 15.86
N ASN A 144 -17.53 13.44 14.85
CA ASN A 144 -18.38 12.45 14.18
C ASN A 144 -17.52 11.38 13.49
N ILE A 145 -16.53 11.79 12.68
CA ILE A 145 -15.59 10.87 12.02
C ILE A 145 -14.89 9.97 13.05
N LEU A 146 -14.38 10.55 14.15
CA LEU A 146 -13.69 9.77 15.18
C LEU A 146 -14.63 8.77 15.87
N ASN A 147 -15.90 9.14 16.10
CA ASN A 147 -16.90 8.25 16.67
C ASN A 147 -17.27 7.11 15.72
N ASP A 148 -17.39 7.38 14.42
CA ASP A 148 -17.69 6.38 13.40
C ASP A 148 -16.55 5.38 13.26
N ILE A 149 -15.29 5.86 13.19
CA ILE A 149 -14.09 5.00 13.19
C ILE A 149 -14.05 4.18 14.47
N THR A 150 -14.29 4.78 15.63
CA THR A 150 -14.31 4.05 16.92
C THR A 150 -15.37 2.95 16.92
N SER A 151 -16.57 3.24 16.40
CA SER A 151 -17.68 2.30 16.32
C SER A 151 -17.39 1.15 15.35
N PHE A 152 -16.77 1.46 14.21
CA PHE A 152 -16.29 0.46 13.26
C PHE A 152 -15.25 -0.47 13.89
N LEU A 153 -14.22 0.08 14.54
CA LEU A 153 -13.17 -0.70 15.17
C LEU A 153 -13.71 -1.57 16.32
N LYS A 154 -14.59 -1.03 17.17
CA LYS A 154 -15.20 -1.81 18.27
C LYS A 154 -16.03 -2.99 17.77
N ARG A 155 -16.80 -2.83 16.69
CA ARG A 155 -17.59 -3.93 16.11
C ARG A 155 -16.70 -5.09 15.66
N ASN A 156 -15.71 -4.79 14.82
CA ASN A 156 -14.84 -5.81 14.25
C ASN A 156 -13.98 -6.52 15.31
N CYS A 157 -13.51 -5.79 16.32
CA CYS A 157 -12.66 -6.39 17.35
C CYS A 157 -13.44 -7.24 18.39
N CYS A 158 -14.74 -6.99 18.61
CA CYS A 158 -15.57 -7.80 19.52
C CYS A 158 -16.19 -9.03 18.84
N GLU A 159 -16.36 -9.02 17.52
CA GLU A 159 -16.84 -10.18 16.76
C GLU A 159 -15.80 -11.31 16.70
N GLU A 160 -14.51 -11.00 16.58
CA GLU A 160 -13.43 -12.01 16.61
C GLU A 160 -13.25 -12.68 17.99
N LEU A 161 -13.53 -11.98 19.09
CA LEU A 161 -13.44 -12.55 20.46
C LEU A 161 -14.54 -13.58 20.77
N ASN A 162 -15.69 -13.50 20.08
CA ASN A 162 -16.80 -14.45 20.25
C ASN A 162 -16.67 -15.68 19.34
N ALA A 163 -15.78 -15.65 18.35
CA ALA A 163 -15.44 -16.80 17.55
C ALA A 163 -14.25 -17.53 18.19
N ASN A 164 -14.43 -18.77 18.64
CA ASN A 164 -13.36 -19.66 19.12
C ASN A 164 -12.39 -20.07 18.00
N ILE A 165 -11.83 -19.09 17.27
CA ILE A 165 -10.83 -19.32 16.23
C ILE A 165 -9.48 -19.35 16.96
N LYS A 166 -8.90 -20.55 17.03
CA LYS A 166 -7.53 -20.75 17.52
C LYS A 166 -6.62 -19.72 16.84
N ALA A 167 -6.03 -18.86 17.65
CA ALA A 167 -5.12 -17.80 17.26
C ALA A 167 -3.84 -18.39 16.65
N THR A 168 -3.92 -18.81 15.40
CA THR A 168 -2.78 -19.01 14.51
C THR A 168 -2.94 -17.99 13.40
N SER A 169 -2.05 -16.99 13.39
CA SER A 169 -2.19 -15.67 12.78
C SER A 169 -3.14 -14.77 13.56
N VAL A 170 -2.56 -13.80 14.28
CA VAL A 170 -3.24 -12.53 14.53
C VAL A 170 -3.60 -12.03 13.14
N SER A 171 -4.85 -12.26 12.72
CA SER A 171 -5.44 -11.61 11.57
C SER A 171 -5.30 -10.13 11.86
N SER A 172 -4.24 -9.53 11.32
CA SER A 172 -4.24 -8.14 10.91
C SER A 172 -5.66 -7.87 10.43
N ILE A 173 -6.39 -7.01 11.13
CA ILE A 173 -7.63 -6.44 10.59
C ILE A 173 -7.27 -6.09 9.16
N LYS A 174 -7.77 -6.81 8.16
CA LYS A 174 -7.46 -6.46 6.77
C LYS A 174 -8.17 -5.12 6.56
N PHE A 175 -7.50 -3.99 6.78
CA PHE A 175 -8.04 -2.67 6.43
C PHE A 175 -8.19 -2.52 4.90
N ASP A 176 -7.92 -3.55 4.09
CA ASP A 176 -8.55 -3.66 2.76
C ASP A 176 -10.07 -3.45 2.87
N GLY A 177 -10.70 -3.95 3.94
CA GLY A 177 -12.08 -3.65 4.28
C GLY A 177 -12.31 -2.25 4.88
N PHE A 178 -11.32 -1.61 5.49
CA PHE A 178 -11.48 -0.25 6.02
C PHE A 178 -11.56 0.77 4.88
N LYS A 179 -10.71 0.69 3.85
CA LYS A 179 -10.82 1.61 2.70
C LYS A 179 -12.16 1.41 1.97
N ASN A 180 -12.58 0.17 1.77
CA ASN A 180 -13.80 -0.15 1.02
C ASN A 180 -15.10 0.01 1.83
N ASN A 181 -15.06 -0.14 3.16
CA ASN A 181 -16.24 -0.07 4.02
C ASN A 181 -16.32 1.21 4.86
N LEU A 182 -15.22 1.89 5.20
CA LEU A 182 -15.29 3.14 5.97
C LEU A 182 -16.05 4.22 5.17
N ALA A 183 -15.84 4.29 3.87
CA ALA A 183 -16.60 5.18 2.99
C ALA A 183 -18.12 4.96 3.10
N ASN A 184 -18.56 3.72 3.38
CA ASN A 184 -19.97 3.40 3.58
C ASN A 184 -20.50 3.79 4.96
N TYR A 185 -19.62 4.10 5.92
CA TYR A 185 -19.99 4.50 7.28
C TYR A 185 -19.84 6.00 7.55
N LEU A 186 -19.18 6.74 6.66
CA LEU A 186 -19.03 8.19 6.77
C LEU A 186 -20.15 8.91 6.01
N SER A 187 -20.59 10.04 6.53
CA SER A 187 -21.46 10.93 5.76
C SER A 187 -20.70 11.53 4.55
N SER A 188 -21.41 12.00 3.52
CA SER A 188 -20.76 12.59 2.34
C SER A 188 -19.86 13.79 2.70
N HIS A 189 -20.27 14.60 3.69
CA HIS A 189 -19.49 15.74 4.18
C HIS A 189 -18.22 15.30 4.92
N ASP A 190 -18.33 14.27 5.76
CA ASP A 190 -17.19 13.69 6.48
C ASP A 190 -16.18 13.03 5.52
N TYR A 191 -16.68 12.46 4.43
CA TYR A 191 -15.85 11.86 3.38
C TYR A 191 -15.02 12.92 2.63
N GLU A 192 -15.59 14.09 2.31
CA GLU A 192 -14.84 15.19 1.69
C GLU A 192 -13.68 15.68 2.56
N LEU A 193 -13.89 15.77 3.87
CA LEU A 193 -12.82 16.12 4.80
C LEU A 193 -11.73 15.03 4.84
N LEU A 194 -12.12 13.76 4.83
CA LEU A 194 -11.18 12.65 4.79
C LEU A 194 -10.32 12.66 3.51
N LEU A 195 -10.91 12.96 2.35
CA LEU A 195 -10.19 13.05 1.07
C LEU A 195 -9.03 14.05 1.11
N LYS A 196 -9.16 15.15 1.86
CA LYS A 196 -8.10 16.16 2.01
C LYS A 196 -6.85 15.62 2.71
N ILE A 197 -6.99 14.58 3.54
CA ILE A 197 -5.88 13.99 4.29
C ILE A 197 -5.42 12.64 3.74
N VAL A 198 -6.11 12.07 2.74
CA VAL A 198 -5.73 10.80 2.09
C VAL A 198 -4.27 10.77 1.63
N PRO A 199 -3.70 11.83 1.02
CA PRO A 199 -2.28 11.82 0.63
C PRO A 199 -1.29 11.65 1.79
N LEU A 200 -1.73 11.94 3.02
CA LEU A 200 -0.93 11.87 4.24
C LEU A 200 -1.09 10.55 4.99
N ILE A 201 -1.96 9.65 4.52
CA ILE A 201 -2.32 8.40 5.19
C ILE A 201 -1.79 7.22 4.40
N CYS A 202 -1.39 6.16 5.11
CA CYS A 202 -1.02 4.89 4.53
C CYS A 202 -1.47 3.71 5.37
N THR A 203 -1.28 2.52 4.82
CA THR A 203 -1.51 1.24 5.47
C THR A 203 -0.18 0.49 5.60
N ARG A 204 0.13 0.03 6.80
CA ARG A 204 1.37 -0.70 7.12
C ARG A 204 1.09 -1.84 8.09
N ASN A 205 1.84 -2.93 8.02
CA ASN A 205 1.51 -4.17 8.74
C ASN A 205 1.83 -4.14 10.26
N ASP A 206 2.18 -2.97 10.80
CA ASP A 206 2.39 -2.69 12.21
C ASP A 206 1.31 -1.71 12.74
N ASN A 207 1.31 -1.48 14.06
CA ASN A 207 0.39 -0.54 14.71
C ASN A 207 1.10 0.71 15.26
N ALA A 208 2.27 1.07 14.73
CA ALA A 208 3.04 2.21 15.21
C ALA A 208 2.76 3.48 14.41
N LEU A 209 2.82 4.63 15.08
CA LEU A 209 3.07 5.92 14.46
C LEU A 209 4.58 6.10 14.38
N LEU A 210 5.15 5.88 13.19
CA LEU A 210 6.58 5.98 12.92
C LEU A 210 6.76 6.76 11.63
N ILE A 211 7.56 7.83 11.69
CA ILE A 211 7.91 8.70 10.57
C ILE A 211 9.42 8.77 10.46
N ASN A 212 9.94 8.54 9.26
CA ASN A 212 11.36 8.73 9.00
C ASN A 212 11.61 10.18 8.56
N VAL A 213 12.35 10.92 9.38
CA VAL A 213 12.58 12.36 9.14
C VAL A 213 13.41 12.64 7.89
N ASN A 214 14.20 11.68 7.42
CA ASN A 214 15.04 11.80 6.22
C ASN A 214 14.25 11.55 4.93
N ALA A 215 13.15 10.81 5.01
CA ALA A 215 12.24 10.55 3.90
C ALA A 215 11.09 11.58 3.80
N LEU A 216 11.03 12.58 4.69
CA LEU A 216 10.03 13.64 4.62
C LEU A 216 10.22 14.53 3.38
N GLU A 217 9.09 14.84 2.75
CA GLU A 217 8.94 15.86 1.73
C GLU A 217 7.94 16.94 2.19
N VAL A 218 7.86 18.04 1.43
CA VAL A 218 6.98 19.18 1.76
C VAL A 218 5.52 18.74 1.86
N GLN A 219 5.10 17.74 1.10
CA GLN A 219 3.72 17.23 1.11
C GLN A 219 3.30 16.71 2.48
N GLN A 220 4.24 16.17 3.28
CA GLN A 220 3.97 15.64 4.61
C GLN A 220 3.98 16.70 5.73
N SER A 221 4.18 17.99 5.42
CA SER A 221 4.25 19.09 6.40
C SER A 221 3.08 19.07 7.40
N LYS A 222 1.86 18.92 6.89
CA LYS A 222 0.61 18.90 7.69
C LYS A 222 0.52 17.71 8.63
N LEU A 223 1.11 16.57 8.26
CA LEU A 223 1.20 15.43 9.17
C LEU A 223 2.10 15.74 10.36
N ILE A 224 3.28 16.32 10.10
CA ILE A 224 4.20 16.71 11.17
C ILE A 224 3.57 17.80 12.06
N GLN A 225 2.85 18.74 11.46
CA GLN A 225 2.10 19.76 12.20
C GLN A 225 1.09 19.12 13.15
N ALA A 226 0.31 18.15 12.65
CA ALA A 226 -0.65 17.40 13.44
C ALA A 226 0.02 16.56 14.53
N MET A 227 1.21 16.02 14.29
CA MET A 227 1.99 15.33 15.32
C MET A 227 2.34 16.25 16.48
N PHE A 228 2.57 17.54 16.23
CA PHE A 228 2.75 18.54 17.28
C PHE A 228 1.43 19.19 17.74
N MET A 229 0.28 18.54 17.53
CA MET A 229 -1.04 19.08 17.91
C MET A 229 -1.34 20.46 17.31
N ASN A 230 -0.78 20.76 16.13
CA ASN A 230 -0.90 22.04 15.42
C ASN A 230 -0.34 23.25 16.19
N ILE A 231 0.52 23.05 17.19
CA ILE A 231 1.20 24.17 17.90
C ILE A 231 2.33 24.78 17.07
N ILE A 232 2.86 24.03 16.09
CA ILE A 232 3.90 24.47 15.16
C ILE A 232 3.25 24.88 13.85
N SER A 233 3.69 25.99 13.26
CA SER A 233 3.16 26.41 11.96
C SER A 233 3.59 25.43 10.87
N GLU A 234 2.78 25.29 9.81
CA GLU A 234 3.15 24.46 8.67
C GLU A 234 4.39 25.03 7.97
N GLU A 235 4.51 26.37 7.93
CA GLU A 235 5.64 27.08 7.35
C GLU A 235 6.97 26.73 8.03
N ASP A 236 7.02 26.72 9.37
CA ASP A 236 8.24 26.35 10.11
C ASP A 236 8.67 24.90 9.83
N ILE A 237 7.69 24.01 9.67
CA ILE A 237 7.92 22.62 9.32
C ILE A 237 8.44 22.50 7.89
N ILE A 238 7.83 23.20 6.93
CA ILE A 238 8.29 23.26 5.54
C ILE A 238 9.73 23.76 5.50
N ASN A 239 10.03 24.86 6.19
CA ASN A 239 11.38 25.42 6.27
C ASN A 239 12.37 24.40 6.86
N THR A 240 11.95 23.62 7.86
CA THR A 240 12.78 22.56 8.43
C THR A 240 13.01 21.41 7.45
N ILE A 241 11.98 20.97 6.72
CA ILE A 241 12.11 19.91 5.69
C ILE A 241 13.03 20.37 4.55
N LEU A 242 12.90 21.63 4.11
CA LEU A 242 13.75 22.23 3.07
C LEU A 242 15.19 22.48 3.54
N ALA A 243 15.39 22.71 4.85
CA ALA A 243 16.71 22.84 5.46
C ALA A 243 17.38 21.49 5.75
N LYS A 244 16.80 20.36 5.30
CA LYS A 244 17.38 19.02 5.47
C LYS A 244 18.83 19.00 4.97
N PRO A 245 19.82 18.63 5.81
CA PRO A 245 21.21 18.56 5.39
C PRO A 245 21.41 17.61 4.21
N VAL A 246 22.49 17.80 3.44
CA VAL A 246 22.83 16.93 2.29
C VAL A 246 22.93 15.47 2.71
N ASN A 247 23.45 15.18 3.91
CA ASN A 247 23.57 13.82 4.44
C ASN A 247 22.35 13.38 5.28
N GLY A 248 21.24 14.12 5.19
CA GLY A 248 20.09 13.96 6.08
C GLY A 248 20.38 14.40 7.52
N TRP A 249 19.38 14.22 8.38
CA TRP A 249 19.47 14.41 9.82
C TRP A 249 20.22 13.23 10.45
N GLY A 250 21.30 13.53 11.17
CA GLY A 250 22.09 12.53 11.89
C GLY A 250 21.38 11.96 13.13
N SER A 251 20.37 12.66 13.64
CA SER A 251 19.51 12.17 14.72
C SER A 251 18.14 12.86 14.71
N LYS A 252 17.15 12.22 15.30
CA LYS A 252 15.83 12.83 15.52
C LYS A 252 15.91 14.10 16.40
N GLU A 253 16.89 14.20 17.29
CA GLU A 253 17.11 15.38 18.13
C GLU A 253 17.58 16.57 17.29
N SER A 254 18.44 16.33 16.29
CA SER A 254 18.90 17.39 15.38
C SER A 254 17.77 17.95 14.53
N PHE A 255 16.90 17.08 14.00
CA PHE A 255 15.68 17.49 13.30
C PHE A 255 14.77 18.31 14.20
N PHE A 256 14.50 17.83 15.41
CA PHE A 256 13.65 18.54 16.35
C PHE A 256 14.23 19.90 16.76
N ALA A 257 15.55 19.99 17.00
CA ALA A 257 16.20 21.26 17.29
C ALA A 257 16.06 22.26 16.14
N SER A 258 16.13 21.80 14.89
CA SER A 258 15.89 22.64 13.71
C SER A 258 14.46 23.18 13.68
N ILE A 259 13.46 22.36 14.01
CA ILE A 259 12.06 22.82 14.12
C ILE A 259 11.96 23.94 15.15
N LEU A 260 12.55 23.74 16.34
CA LEU A 260 12.50 24.73 17.41
C LEU A 260 13.18 26.04 17.02
N SER A 261 14.31 25.98 16.31
CA SER A 261 15.03 27.18 15.87
C SER A 261 14.25 28.00 14.84
N ASN A 262 13.41 27.35 14.04
CA ASN A 262 12.58 28.01 13.04
C ASN A 262 11.30 28.60 13.66
N SER A 263 10.86 28.07 14.80
CA SER A 263 9.54 28.39 15.37
C SER A 263 9.58 29.44 16.49
N MET A 264 8.58 30.32 16.54
CA MET A 264 8.36 31.26 17.67
C MET A 264 7.31 30.69 18.65
N ILE A 265 7.65 29.62 19.38
CA ILE A 265 6.68 28.90 20.23
C ILE A 265 7.08 28.94 21.70
N ALA A 266 6.09 29.01 22.59
CA ALA A 266 6.29 28.86 24.03
C ALA A 266 6.80 27.43 24.34
N ILE A 267 7.99 27.35 24.95
CA ILE A 267 8.69 26.09 25.27
C ILE A 267 7.79 25.12 26.06
N ASP A 268 6.93 25.64 26.94
CA ASP A 268 6.06 24.86 27.82
C ASP A 268 5.04 24.00 27.07
N ASP A 269 4.54 24.44 25.92
CA ASP A 269 3.54 23.68 25.15
C ASP A 269 4.16 22.53 24.37
N ILE A 270 5.36 22.76 23.84
CA ILE A 270 6.14 21.74 23.15
C ILE A 270 6.59 20.64 24.11
N GLN A 271 6.98 21.02 25.33
CA GLN A 271 7.48 20.06 26.32
C GLN A 271 6.42 19.00 26.70
N LYS A 272 5.13 19.31 26.59
CA LYS A 272 4.02 18.36 26.85
C LYS A 272 3.94 17.23 25.82
N VAL A 273 4.40 17.47 24.60
CA VAL A 273 4.28 16.51 23.48
C VAL A 273 5.63 15.94 23.03
N LYS A 274 6.73 16.61 23.39
CA LYS A 274 8.10 16.30 22.94
C LYS A 274 8.44 14.81 23.04
N GLU A 275 8.32 14.22 24.23
CA GLU A 275 8.76 12.83 24.44
C GLU A 275 8.03 11.85 23.52
N VAL A 276 6.70 11.98 23.44
CA VAL A 276 5.86 11.09 22.63
C VAL A 276 6.11 11.29 21.15
N VAL A 277 6.17 12.54 20.67
CA VAL A 277 6.47 12.84 19.26
C VAL A 277 7.87 12.34 18.87
N MET A 278 8.88 12.55 19.72
CA MET A 278 10.24 12.08 19.51
C MET A 278 10.35 10.55 19.47
N SER A 279 9.46 9.81 20.15
CA SER A 279 9.41 8.35 20.03
C SER A 279 8.81 7.86 18.72
N SER A 280 8.08 8.72 18.00
CA SER A 280 7.50 8.43 16.69
C SER A 280 8.42 8.78 15.52
N PHE A 281 9.62 9.29 15.77
CA PHE A 281 10.59 9.61 14.73
C PHE A 281 11.73 8.59 14.64
N SER A 282 12.11 8.26 13.41
CA SER A 282 13.32 7.51 13.07
C SER A 282 14.16 8.25 12.04
N THR A 283 15.42 7.83 11.88
CA THR A 283 16.35 8.33 10.86
C THR A 283 16.77 7.26 9.85
N ASP A 284 16.57 6.00 10.19
CA ASP A 284 17.14 4.81 9.53
C ASP A 284 16.20 3.60 9.46
N GLU A 285 14.97 3.75 9.94
CA GLU A 285 13.93 2.73 9.82
C GLU A 285 12.99 3.11 8.66
N TYR A 286 12.74 2.15 7.76
CA TYR A 286 11.93 2.33 6.57
C TYR A 286 10.96 1.17 6.39
N PHE A 287 9.77 1.49 5.88
CA PHE A 287 8.84 0.53 5.32
C PHE A 287 8.63 0.89 3.86
N ILE A 288 8.90 -0.07 2.99
CA ILE A 288 8.98 0.16 1.56
C ILE A 288 8.09 -0.84 0.85
N THR A 289 7.28 -0.36 -0.09
CA THR A 289 6.68 -1.23 -1.11
C THR A 289 7.59 -1.24 -2.31
N LEU A 290 8.07 -2.41 -2.69
CA LEU A 290 8.89 -2.62 -3.87
C LEU A 290 8.12 -3.49 -4.85
N ASP A 291 7.73 -2.91 -5.97
CA ASP A 291 6.95 -3.58 -6.99
C ASP A 291 7.83 -3.90 -8.20
N PHE A 292 7.87 -5.16 -8.61
CA PHE A 292 8.70 -5.66 -9.71
C PHE A 292 7.84 -6.19 -10.86
N TRP A 293 8.24 -5.93 -12.09
CA TRP A 293 7.62 -6.52 -13.28
C TRP A 293 8.65 -6.74 -14.39
N LEU A 294 8.30 -7.59 -15.36
CA LEU A 294 9.12 -7.89 -16.54
C LEU A 294 8.60 -7.09 -17.75
N ASP A 295 9.47 -6.81 -18.72
CA ASP A 295 9.08 -6.23 -20.01
C ASP A 295 8.27 -7.25 -20.83
N ASP A 296 6.94 -7.23 -20.74
CA ASP A 296 6.08 -8.06 -21.58
C ASP A 296 4.96 -7.22 -22.22
N LYS A 297 4.83 -7.32 -23.54
CA LYS A 297 3.95 -6.47 -24.36
C LYS A 297 2.46 -6.68 -24.09
N ASN A 298 2.09 -7.81 -23.52
CA ASN A 298 0.70 -8.24 -23.41
C ASN A 298 0.17 -8.31 -21.97
N GLU A 299 1.04 -8.55 -20.99
CA GLU A 299 0.63 -8.76 -19.60
C GLU A 299 1.81 -8.60 -18.64
N TYR A 300 1.69 -7.66 -17.71
CA TYR A 300 2.71 -7.46 -16.68
C TYR A 300 2.36 -8.27 -15.45
N TYR A 301 3.17 -9.28 -15.15
CA TYR A 301 3.13 -9.96 -13.87
C TYR A 301 3.91 -9.16 -12.84
N HIS A 302 3.27 -8.83 -11.72
CA HIS A 302 3.85 -8.04 -10.64
C HIS A 302 4.19 -8.91 -9.44
N LEU A 303 5.42 -8.77 -8.93
CA LEU A 303 5.82 -9.20 -7.59
C LEU A 303 5.93 -7.95 -6.71
N THR A 304 4.98 -7.76 -5.81
CA THR A 304 4.99 -6.67 -4.84
C THR A 304 5.47 -7.17 -3.49
N ASN A 305 6.60 -6.65 -3.05
CA ASN A 305 7.20 -6.89 -1.75
C ASN A 305 6.91 -5.75 -0.79
N TYR A 306 6.50 -6.09 0.43
CA TYR A 306 6.46 -5.18 1.55
C TYR A 306 7.67 -5.46 2.43
N LEU A 307 8.59 -4.50 2.45
CA LEU A 307 9.86 -4.61 3.14
C LEU A 307 9.84 -3.75 4.40
N HIS A 308 10.45 -4.27 5.46
CA HIS A 308 10.88 -3.49 6.61
C HIS A 308 12.40 -3.46 6.60
N VAL A 309 12.96 -2.26 6.61
CA VAL A 309 14.40 -2.02 6.61
C VAL A 309 14.74 -1.29 7.89
N LYS A 310 15.65 -1.84 8.68
CA LYS A 310 16.11 -1.24 9.93
C LYS A 310 17.57 -1.60 10.15
N ASP A 311 18.39 -0.61 10.46
CA ASP A 311 19.82 -0.84 10.75
C ASP A 311 20.52 -1.65 9.64
N GLU A 312 20.19 -1.36 8.37
CA GLU A 312 20.64 -2.07 7.16
C GLU A 312 20.12 -3.52 6.99
N GLU A 313 19.39 -4.06 7.96
CA GLU A 313 18.72 -5.35 7.83
C GLU A 313 17.43 -5.21 7.03
N ILE A 314 17.23 -6.11 6.05
CA ILE A 314 16.04 -6.15 5.19
C ILE A 314 15.20 -7.36 5.55
N THR A 315 13.96 -7.11 5.98
CA THR A 315 12.96 -8.15 6.27
C THR A 315 11.81 -8.06 5.27
N VAL A 316 11.52 -9.17 4.58
CA VAL A 316 10.32 -9.28 3.73
C VAL A 316 9.12 -9.61 4.61
N LEU A 317 8.24 -8.63 4.82
CA LEU A 317 7.03 -8.80 5.63
C LEU A 317 5.93 -9.55 4.89
N GLN A 318 5.78 -9.26 3.60
CA GLN A 318 4.72 -9.82 2.78
C GLN A 318 5.11 -9.79 1.30
N ARG A 319 4.67 -10.82 0.57
CA ARG A 319 4.73 -10.90 -0.89
C ARG A 319 3.30 -10.92 -1.43
N ARG A 320 3.05 -10.13 -2.48
CA ARG A 320 1.82 -10.18 -3.26
C ARG A 320 2.16 -10.40 -4.71
N TYR A 321 1.31 -11.20 -5.34
CA TYR A 321 1.37 -11.49 -6.76
C TYR A 321 0.14 -10.90 -7.41
N GLY A 322 0.32 -10.26 -8.55
CA GLY A 322 -0.76 -9.61 -9.25
C GLY A 322 -0.50 -9.50 -10.74
N ILE A 323 -1.55 -9.17 -11.47
CA ILE A 323 -1.48 -8.76 -12.86
C ILE A 323 -1.84 -7.27 -12.87
N GLY A 324 -1.04 -6.47 -13.55
CA GLY A 324 -1.20 -5.02 -13.60
C GLY A 324 -1.14 -4.50 -15.03
N GLU A 325 -1.62 -3.27 -15.19
CA GLU A 325 -1.32 -2.44 -16.35
C GLU A 325 0.07 -1.80 -16.16
N PRO A 326 0.79 -1.49 -17.26
CA PRO A 326 2.04 -0.76 -17.15
C PRO A 326 1.80 0.57 -16.43
N TYR A 327 2.74 0.98 -15.59
CA TYR A 327 2.74 2.35 -15.10
C TYR A 327 3.13 3.24 -16.27
N ASP A 328 2.17 4.04 -16.76
CA ASP A 328 2.43 5.05 -17.78
C ASP A 328 3.61 5.93 -17.34
N GLU A 329 4.61 6.07 -18.22
CA GLU A 329 5.83 6.87 -18.03
C GLU A 329 5.55 8.37 -17.86
#